data_AF-A0A8C0J9M3-F1
#
_entry.id   AF-A0A8C0J9M3-F1
#
_cell.length_a   1.000
_cell.length_b   1.000
_cell.length_c   1.000
_cell.angle_alpha   90.00
_cell.angle_beta   90.00
_cell.angle_gamma   90.00
#
_symmetry.space_group_name_H-M   'P 1'
#
loop_
_entity.id
_entity.type
_entity.pdbx_description
1 polymer ?
#
loop_
_entity_poly.entity_id
_entity_poly.type
_entity_poly.pdbx_seq_one_letter_code
_entity_poly.pdbx_strand_id
1 'polypeptide(L)'
;MQGPLRFEDQDSARGDQNIAMFYPTSTQMVYRRGLQAIPLSVDLWIHYINFLKETLDPVDPETNNTVRGAYEHAVLAAGTDFRSDRLWEMYINWENEQGNLREVTAIYDRILGIPTQLYSHHFQRFKEHIQNNLPRDLLTPEQFIQLRRELASVNGHNGDDAPPGDDLPTGIEDITDPAKLITEIENMRHRIQEIHQEMFNHNEHEVSKRWTFEEGIKRPYFHVKPLEKAQLKNWKEYLEFEIENGTHERVVVLFERCVISCALYEDFWIKYAKYMENHSIEGVRHVYSRACTIHLPKKPMVHMLWAAFEEQQGNINEARRILKTFEECVLGLAMVRLRRVSLERRHGNMEEAEHLLQEAVKNAKSSGESSFYAIKLTRHLFKVQKNFPKARKVLLEAIERDKENTKLYLNLLEMEYSGDLKQNEENILTCFDKAVNGTLSIKMRITFSQRKVEFLEDFGSDVNKLLDAYDEHQTLLKEQDSLKRKAENGSGEPDEKKAHTDDVTLASGQMMDGDMQANQAAYNYNAWYQVGMR
;
A
#
# COMPACT_ATOMS: atom_id res chain seq x y z
N MET A 1 -8.84 3.67 17.30
CA MET A 1 -7.99 2.46 17.22
C MET A 1 -8.43 1.45 18.26
N GLN A 2 -9.17 0.44 17.84
CA GLN A 2 -9.27 -0.80 18.62
C GLN A 2 -8.32 -1.80 17.97
N GLY A 3 -7.53 -2.50 18.80
CA GLY A 3 -6.58 -3.50 18.32
C GLY A 3 -7.28 -4.66 17.57
N PRO A 4 -6.53 -5.60 16.98
CA PRO A 4 -7.12 -6.78 16.37
C PRO A 4 -8.01 -7.47 17.41
N LEU A 5 -9.25 -7.79 17.03
CA LEU A 5 -10.23 -8.54 17.82
C LEU A 5 -9.53 -9.75 18.45
N ARG A 6 -9.22 -9.64 19.75
CA ARG A 6 -8.66 -10.74 20.54
C ARG A 6 -9.82 -11.54 21.07
N PHE A 7 -10.02 -12.69 20.44
CA PHE A 7 -10.75 -13.79 21.02
C PHE A 7 -9.96 -14.30 22.22
N GLU A 8 -10.40 -14.03 23.45
CA GLU A 8 -9.81 -14.65 24.64
C GLU A 8 -10.14 -16.15 24.61
N ASP A 9 -9.11 -17.00 24.70
CA ASP A 9 -9.23 -18.45 24.83
C ASP A 9 -9.41 -18.79 26.31
N GLN A 10 -10.62 -19.24 26.71
CA GLN A 10 -10.87 -19.73 28.07
C GLN A 10 -10.58 -21.23 28.28
N ASP A 11 -10.12 -21.97 27.26
CA ASP A 11 -10.01 -23.44 27.33
C ASP A 11 -8.61 -24.00 27.66
N SER A 12 -7.69 -23.19 28.21
CA SER A 12 -6.37 -23.70 28.66
C SER A 12 -6.40 -24.27 30.08
N ALA A 13 -7.31 -25.20 30.38
CA ALA A 13 -7.27 -25.95 31.64
C ALA A 13 -7.97 -27.31 31.55
N ARG A 14 -7.39 -28.26 30.81
CA ARG A 14 -7.50 -29.70 31.09
C ARG A 14 -6.43 -30.45 30.29
N GLY A 15 -5.35 -30.78 30.98
CA GLY A 15 -4.43 -31.80 30.50
C GLY A 15 -5.11 -33.15 30.57
N ASP A 16 -5.01 -33.93 29.50
CA ASP A 16 -4.59 -35.32 29.60
C ASP A 16 -4.13 -35.86 28.24
N GLN A 17 -3.10 -36.68 28.33
CA GLN A 17 -2.32 -37.25 27.25
C GLN A 17 -3.16 -38.22 26.40
N ASN A 18 -3.17 -38.03 25.08
CA ASN A 18 -3.06 -39.12 24.11
C ASN A 18 -2.75 -38.60 22.70
N ILE A 19 -1.67 -39.12 22.16
CA ILE A 19 -1.11 -38.79 20.84
C ILE A 19 -1.97 -39.49 19.78
N ALA A 20 -2.83 -38.74 19.11
CA ALA A 20 -3.46 -39.13 17.85
C ALA A 20 -3.59 -37.89 16.95
N MET A 21 -2.92 -37.93 15.79
CA MET A 21 -3.05 -37.06 14.61
C MET A 21 -3.69 -35.67 14.81
N PHE A 22 -2.86 -34.62 14.79
CA PHE A 22 -3.28 -33.22 14.69
C PHE A 22 -3.95 -32.94 13.32
N TYR A 23 -5.21 -33.32 13.18
CA TYR A 23 -6.18 -32.71 12.27
C TYR A 23 -6.75 -31.44 12.96
N PRO A 24 -7.16 -30.40 12.21
CA PRO A 24 -7.34 -29.07 12.76
C PRO A 24 -8.25 -29.08 13.98
N THR A 25 -7.70 -28.55 15.07
CA THR A 25 -8.38 -27.98 16.23
C THR A 25 -9.74 -27.40 15.81
N SER A 26 -10.83 -27.85 16.47
CA SER A 26 -12.27 -27.75 16.13
C SER A 26 -12.73 -26.84 14.95
N THR A 27 -13.78 -27.24 14.22
CA THR A 27 -14.41 -26.43 13.15
C THR A 27 -14.66 -24.97 13.55
N GLN A 28 -14.99 -24.72 14.82
CA GLN A 28 -15.15 -23.38 15.39
C GLN A 28 -13.85 -22.55 15.33
N MET A 29 -12.69 -23.15 15.62
CA MET A 29 -11.40 -22.47 15.51
C MET A 29 -11.06 -22.09 14.07
N VAL A 30 -11.49 -22.89 13.08
CA VAL A 30 -11.32 -22.56 11.66
C VAL A 30 -12.08 -21.27 11.32
N TYR A 31 -13.35 -21.17 11.73
CA TYR A 31 -14.14 -19.94 11.54
C TYR A 31 -13.51 -18.74 12.26
N ARG A 32 -13.14 -18.87 13.55
CA ARG A 32 -12.54 -17.78 14.32
C ARG A 32 -11.24 -17.27 13.68
N ARG A 33 -10.37 -18.17 13.21
CA ARG A 33 -9.14 -17.79 12.50
C ARG A 33 -9.42 -17.11 11.16
N GLY A 34 -10.40 -17.59 10.42
CA GLY A 34 -10.84 -16.97 9.17
C GLY A 34 -11.37 -15.56 9.38
N LEU A 35 -12.23 -15.36 10.38
CA LEU A 35 -12.79 -14.07 10.75
C LEU A 35 -11.77 -13.11 11.35
N GLN A 36 -10.75 -13.62 12.05
CA GLN A 36 -9.62 -12.80 12.50
C GLN A 36 -8.78 -12.29 11.31
N ALA A 37 -8.65 -13.10 10.25
CA ALA A 37 -7.91 -12.72 9.05
C ALA A 37 -8.73 -11.78 8.13
N ILE A 38 -10.03 -12.02 7.97
CA ILE A 38 -10.93 -11.27 7.08
C ILE A 38 -12.25 -10.96 7.82
N PRO A 39 -12.24 -9.98 8.74
CA PRO A 39 -13.41 -9.66 9.56
C PRO A 39 -14.55 -9.00 8.79
N LEU A 40 -14.29 -8.48 7.58
CA LEU A 40 -15.29 -7.81 6.74
C LEU A 40 -16.08 -8.74 5.83
N SER A 41 -15.79 -10.06 5.85
CA SER A 41 -16.54 -11.01 5.04
C SER A 41 -17.89 -11.30 5.67
N VAL A 42 -18.94 -10.63 5.15
CA VAL A 42 -20.34 -10.84 5.54
C VAL A 42 -20.73 -12.32 5.40
N ASP A 43 -20.37 -12.96 4.28
CA ASP A 43 -20.66 -14.38 4.04
C ASP A 43 -20.00 -15.30 5.08
N LEU A 44 -18.75 -15.02 5.47
CA LEU A 44 -18.05 -15.84 6.46
C LEU A 44 -18.69 -15.73 7.85
N TRP A 45 -19.13 -14.54 8.24
CA TRP A 45 -19.90 -14.34 9.48
C TRP A 45 -21.23 -15.10 9.45
N ILE A 46 -21.96 -15.01 8.33
CA ILE A 46 -23.22 -15.75 8.14
C ILE A 46 -22.99 -17.26 8.28
N HIS A 47 -21.95 -17.79 7.65
CA HIS A 47 -21.60 -19.21 7.79
C HIS A 47 -21.22 -19.59 9.22
N TYR A 48 -20.47 -18.74 9.93
CA TYR A 48 -20.11 -18.99 11.32
C TYR A 48 -21.35 -19.00 12.24
N ILE A 49 -22.24 -18.04 12.07
CA ILE A 49 -23.48 -17.95 12.87
C ILE A 49 -24.39 -19.15 12.60
N ASN A 50 -24.54 -19.56 11.34
CA ASN A 50 -25.31 -20.76 11.01
C ASN A 50 -24.68 -22.02 11.62
N PHE A 51 -23.35 -22.15 11.56
CA PHE A 51 -22.64 -23.23 12.24
C PHE A 51 -22.93 -23.26 13.74
N LEU A 52 -22.92 -22.12 14.43
CA LEU A 52 -23.26 -22.06 15.86
C LEU A 52 -24.71 -22.50 16.11
N LYS A 53 -25.67 -22.04 15.29
CA LYS A 53 -27.08 -22.44 15.41
C LYS A 53 -27.30 -23.94 15.19
N GLU A 54 -26.51 -24.58 14.32
CA GLU A 54 -26.60 -26.01 14.03
C GLU A 54 -25.91 -26.90 15.07
N THR A 55 -24.91 -26.39 15.78
CA THR A 55 -24.02 -27.22 16.63
C THR A 55 -24.18 -26.99 18.13
N LEU A 56 -24.68 -25.82 18.55
CA LEU A 56 -24.92 -25.55 19.96
C LEU A 56 -26.19 -26.25 20.45
N ASP A 57 -26.17 -26.68 21.72
CA ASP A 57 -27.32 -27.32 22.36
C ASP A 57 -28.42 -26.28 22.63
N PRO A 58 -29.63 -26.41 22.05
CA PRO A 58 -30.73 -25.49 22.30
C PRO A 58 -31.19 -25.45 23.77
N VAL A 59 -30.87 -26.48 24.56
CA VAL A 59 -31.25 -26.56 25.99
C VAL A 59 -30.30 -25.73 26.86
N ASP A 60 -29.09 -25.44 26.39
CA ASP A 60 -28.11 -24.65 27.12
C ASP A 60 -28.51 -23.16 27.14
N PRO A 61 -28.70 -22.56 28.33
CA PRO A 61 -29.00 -21.13 28.46
C PRO A 61 -27.94 -20.21 27.84
N GLU A 62 -26.68 -20.65 27.70
CA GLU A 62 -25.60 -19.85 27.12
C GLU A 62 -25.63 -19.81 25.59
N THR A 63 -26.35 -20.73 24.93
CA THR A 63 -26.43 -20.81 23.46
C THR A 63 -26.95 -19.51 22.85
N ASN A 64 -28.05 -18.98 23.38
CA ASN A 64 -28.63 -17.73 22.87
C ASN A 64 -27.70 -16.52 23.09
N ASN A 65 -26.98 -16.47 24.22
CA ASN A 65 -26.02 -15.42 24.49
C ASN A 65 -24.81 -15.50 23.55
N THR A 66 -24.34 -16.70 23.26
CA THR A 66 -23.25 -16.95 22.31
C THR A 66 -23.64 -16.54 20.89
N VAL A 67 -24.85 -16.90 20.44
CA VAL A 67 -25.36 -16.52 19.10
C VAL A 67 -25.57 -15.01 19.00
N ARG A 68 -26.17 -14.37 20.01
CA ARG A 68 -26.30 -12.90 20.08
C ARG A 68 -24.95 -12.21 20.02
N GLY A 69 -24.01 -12.70 20.82
CA GLY A 69 -22.63 -12.24 20.80
C GLY A 69 -22.04 -12.34 19.39
N ALA A 70 -22.21 -13.47 18.70
CA ALA A 70 -21.72 -13.64 17.33
C ALA A 70 -22.33 -12.64 16.34
N TYR A 71 -23.64 -12.35 16.44
CA TYR A 71 -24.29 -11.30 15.65
C TYR A 71 -23.72 -9.91 15.95
N GLU A 72 -23.58 -9.54 17.22
CA GLU A 72 -22.99 -8.25 17.61
C GLU A 72 -21.57 -8.08 17.08
N HIS A 73 -20.72 -9.10 17.22
CA HIS A 73 -19.37 -9.07 16.67
C HIS A 73 -19.40 -8.95 15.14
N ALA A 74 -20.33 -9.64 14.46
CA ALA A 74 -20.45 -9.58 13.02
C ALA A 74 -20.86 -8.19 12.52
N VAL A 75 -21.85 -7.56 13.14
CA VAL A 75 -22.30 -6.22 12.71
C VAL A 75 -21.30 -5.12 13.08
N LEU A 76 -20.56 -5.27 14.19
CA LEU A 76 -19.46 -4.38 14.52
C LEU A 76 -18.29 -4.49 13.53
N ALA A 77 -18.02 -5.70 13.03
CA ALA A 77 -16.92 -5.95 12.11
C ALA A 77 -17.25 -5.65 10.64
N ALA A 78 -18.45 -6.01 10.18
CA ALA A 78 -18.85 -6.01 8.77
C ALA A 78 -20.22 -5.36 8.50
N GLY A 79 -20.94 -4.89 9.53
CA GLY A 79 -22.28 -4.32 9.38
C GLY A 79 -22.33 -2.98 8.66
N THR A 80 -21.18 -2.32 8.47
CA THR A 80 -21.04 -1.08 7.68
C THR A 80 -20.71 -1.33 6.21
N ASP A 81 -20.56 -2.60 5.79
CA ASP A 81 -20.46 -2.93 4.36
C ASP A 81 -21.80 -2.62 3.67
N PHE A 82 -21.73 -1.99 2.50
CA PHE A 82 -22.90 -1.63 1.71
C PHE A 82 -23.76 -2.84 1.31
N ARG A 83 -23.19 -4.05 1.29
CA ARG A 83 -23.89 -5.32 0.97
C ARG A 83 -24.09 -6.21 2.20
N SER A 84 -24.13 -5.61 3.40
CA SER A 84 -24.35 -6.33 4.66
C SER A 84 -25.83 -6.63 4.97
N ASP A 85 -26.75 -6.30 4.06
CA ASP A 85 -28.21 -6.41 4.25
C ASP A 85 -28.64 -7.76 4.83
N ARG A 86 -28.13 -8.86 4.26
CA ARG A 86 -28.48 -10.22 4.67
C ARG A 86 -28.09 -10.52 6.12
N LEU A 87 -26.96 -9.98 6.59
CA LEU A 87 -26.52 -10.17 7.97
C LEU A 87 -27.49 -9.49 8.94
N TRP A 88 -27.88 -8.26 8.64
CA TRP A 88 -28.86 -7.50 9.43
C TRP A 88 -30.22 -8.18 9.44
N GLU A 89 -30.73 -8.62 8.30
CA GLU A 89 -32.00 -9.36 8.22
C GLU A 89 -31.96 -10.66 9.03
N MET A 90 -30.86 -11.41 8.96
CA MET A 90 -30.69 -12.61 9.76
C MET A 90 -30.68 -12.32 11.26
N TYR A 91 -30.15 -11.17 11.68
CA TYR A 91 -30.13 -10.78 13.08
C TYR A 91 -31.53 -10.36 13.56
N ILE A 92 -32.20 -9.51 12.78
CA ILE A 92 -33.58 -9.05 13.03
C ILE A 92 -34.53 -10.24 13.16
N ASN A 93 -34.48 -11.17 12.19
CA ASN A 93 -35.34 -12.35 12.21
C ASN A 93 -35.08 -13.22 13.46
N TRP A 94 -33.81 -13.40 13.83
CA TRP A 94 -33.44 -14.22 14.97
C TRP A 94 -33.93 -13.62 16.30
N GLU A 95 -33.76 -12.31 16.55
CA GLU A 95 -34.29 -11.69 17.77
C GLU A 95 -35.83 -11.66 17.80
N ASN A 96 -36.46 -11.53 16.62
CA ASN A 96 -37.91 -11.63 16.51
C ASN A 96 -38.42 -13.04 16.86
N GLU A 97 -37.71 -14.10 16.46
CA GLU A 97 -37.99 -15.48 16.85
C GLU A 97 -37.80 -15.72 18.36
N GLN A 98 -36.88 -15.00 19.01
CA GLN A 98 -36.72 -15.01 20.47
C GLN A 98 -37.82 -14.23 21.21
N GLY A 99 -38.64 -13.44 20.49
CA GLY A 99 -39.67 -12.57 21.08
C GLY A 99 -39.13 -11.28 21.70
N ASN A 100 -37.85 -10.96 21.48
CA ASN A 100 -37.20 -9.78 22.04
C ASN A 100 -37.46 -8.54 21.16
N LEU A 101 -38.71 -8.09 21.11
CA LEU A 101 -39.13 -7.02 20.21
C LEU A 101 -38.40 -5.68 20.44
N ARG A 102 -37.96 -5.42 21.68
CA ARG A 102 -37.13 -4.23 22.01
C ARG A 102 -35.75 -4.28 21.37
N GLU A 103 -35.14 -5.46 21.33
CA GLU A 103 -33.85 -5.65 20.68
C GLU A 103 -34.00 -5.55 19.16
N VAL A 104 -35.12 -6.06 18.62
CA VAL A 104 -35.46 -5.87 17.19
C VAL A 104 -35.54 -4.39 16.83
N THR A 105 -36.22 -3.57 17.63
CA THR A 105 -36.24 -2.11 17.42
C THR A 105 -34.86 -1.49 17.55
N ALA A 106 -34.06 -1.86 18.55
CA ALA A 106 -32.70 -1.35 18.71
C ALA A 106 -31.80 -1.70 17.52
N ILE A 107 -32.01 -2.86 16.89
CA ILE A 107 -31.32 -3.24 15.65
C ILE A 107 -31.78 -2.35 14.48
N TYR A 108 -33.09 -2.08 14.35
CA TYR A 108 -33.60 -1.15 13.33
C TYR A 108 -33.03 0.27 13.48
N ASP A 109 -32.98 0.79 14.71
CA ASP A 109 -32.41 2.11 15.02
C ASP A 109 -30.95 2.23 14.53
N ARG A 110 -30.19 1.13 14.57
CA ARG A 110 -28.81 1.08 14.07
C ARG A 110 -28.73 1.00 12.55
N ILE A 111 -29.42 0.03 11.92
CA ILE A 111 -29.29 -0.22 10.48
C ILE A 111 -29.91 0.89 9.63
N LEU A 112 -30.95 1.57 10.10
CA LEU A 112 -31.56 2.68 9.36
C LEU A 112 -30.64 3.90 9.23
N GLY A 113 -29.62 4.02 10.10
CA GLY A 113 -28.55 5.00 9.99
C GLY A 113 -27.34 4.55 9.17
N ILE A 114 -27.33 3.31 8.64
CA ILE A 114 -26.20 2.75 7.89
C ILE A 114 -26.57 2.64 6.40
N PRO A 115 -25.75 3.21 5.49
CA PRO A 115 -25.97 3.07 4.06
C PRO A 115 -25.80 1.62 3.59
N THR A 116 -26.85 1.04 3.04
CA THR A 116 -26.87 -0.33 2.50
C THR A 116 -27.58 -0.39 1.14
N GLN A 117 -27.40 -1.49 0.41
CA GLN A 117 -27.98 -1.67 -0.92
C GLN A 117 -29.51 -1.74 -0.86
N LEU A 118 -30.07 -2.36 0.19
CA LEU A 118 -31.50 -2.56 0.37
C LEU A 118 -32.07 -1.71 1.54
N TYR A 119 -31.49 -0.53 1.80
CA TYR A 119 -31.92 0.39 2.86
C TYR A 119 -33.44 0.65 2.88
N SER A 120 -34.07 0.76 1.71
CA SER A 120 -35.53 0.93 1.56
C SER A 120 -36.33 -0.30 2.00
N HIS A 121 -35.80 -1.50 1.79
CA HIS A 121 -36.43 -2.73 2.25
C HIS A 121 -36.41 -2.82 3.79
N HIS A 122 -35.28 -2.50 4.42
CA HIS A 122 -35.18 -2.46 5.89
C HIS A 122 -36.20 -1.48 6.48
N PHE A 123 -36.36 -0.31 5.87
CA PHE A 123 -37.34 0.68 6.32
C PHE A 123 -38.79 0.24 6.13
N GLN A 124 -39.12 -0.45 5.05
CA GLN A 124 -40.44 -1.05 4.88
C GLN A 124 -40.72 -2.09 5.97
N ARG A 125 -39.77 -2.98 6.26
CA ARG A 125 -39.92 -4.00 7.31
C ARG A 125 -39.99 -3.40 8.70
N PHE A 126 -39.30 -2.29 8.95
CA PHE A 126 -39.47 -1.50 10.16
C PHE A 126 -40.91 -0.99 10.30
N LYS A 127 -41.49 -0.39 9.26
CA LYS A 127 -42.89 0.07 9.29
C LYS A 127 -43.87 -1.08 9.59
N GLU A 128 -43.66 -2.24 8.97
CA GLU A 128 -44.45 -3.45 9.22
C GLU A 128 -44.28 -3.94 10.68
N HIS A 129 -43.07 -3.90 11.22
CA HIS A 129 -42.79 -4.25 12.62
C HIS A 129 -43.51 -3.31 13.60
N ILE A 130 -43.49 -2.00 13.36
CA ILE A 130 -44.22 -1.02 14.19
C ILE A 130 -45.75 -1.22 14.08
N GLN A 131 -46.26 -1.50 12.88
CA GLN A 131 -47.70 -1.68 12.65
C GLN A 131 -48.26 -2.93 13.30
N ASN A 132 -47.47 -4.01 13.32
CA ASN A 132 -47.93 -5.32 13.79
C ASN A 132 -47.72 -5.55 15.30
N ASN A 133 -46.98 -4.67 15.99
CA ASN A 133 -46.67 -4.80 17.42
C ASN A 133 -47.19 -3.64 18.26
N LEU A 134 -47.24 -3.82 19.59
CA LEU A 134 -47.68 -2.78 20.52
C LEU A 134 -46.49 -1.89 20.96
N PRO A 135 -46.61 -0.56 20.96
CA PRO A 135 -45.50 0.35 21.30
C PRO A 135 -44.83 0.09 22.67
N ARG A 136 -45.58 -0.41 23.66
CA ARG A 136 -45.05 -0.77 24.99
C ARG A 136 -44.01 -1.90 24.98
N ASP A 137 -44.13 -2.79 23.98
CA ASP A 137 -43.28 -3.98 23.82
C ASP A 137 -42.05 -3.66 22.95
N LEU A 138 -42.06 -2.50 22.28
CA LEU A 138 -40.99 -2.01 21.40
C LEU A 138 -40.04 -1.06 22.13
N LEU A 139 -40.58 -0.19 22.98
CA LEU A 139 -39.79 0.84 23.66
C LEU A 139 -39.40 0.42 25.09
N THR A 140 -38.32 1.01 25.60
CA THR A 140 -38.05 0.98 27.04
C THR A 140 -39.13 1.76 27.80
N PRO A 141 -39.38 1.45 29.09
CA PRO A 141 -40.38 2.18 29.88
C PRO A 141 -40.15 3.69 29.89
N GLU A 142 -38.88 4.13 29.93
CA GLU A 142 -38.49 5.54 29.90
C GLU A 142 -38.85 6.21 28.57
N GLN A 143 -38.47 5.60 27.44
CA GLN A 143 -38.79 6.09 26.11
C GLN A 143 -40.30 6.11 25.85
N PHE A 144 -41.02 5.09 26.32
CA PHE A 144 -42.46 5.00 26.19
C PHE A 144 -43.17 6.13 26.95
N ILE A 145 -42.77 6.38 28.21
CA ILE A 145 -43.31 7.47 29.03
C ILE A 145 -42.98 8.83 28.40
N GLN A 146 -41.76 9.00 27.89
CA GLN A 146 -41.34 10.24 27.22
C GLN A 146 -42.19 10.51 25.98
N LEU A 147 -42.40 9.50 25.12
CA LEU A 147 -43.22 9.62 23.92
C LEU A 147 -44.67 9.99 24.26
N ARG A 148 -45.23 9.38 25.33
CA ARG A 148 -46.56 9.71 25.83
C ARG A 148 -46.68 11.17 26.29
N ARG A 149 -45.67 11.68 27.00
CA ARG A 149 -45.63 13.09 27.42
C ARG A 149 -45.53 14.04 26.23
N GLU A 150 -44.71 13.71 25.25
CA GLU A 150 -44.56 14.50 24.02
C GLU A 150 -45.90 14.62 23.29
N LEU A 151 -46.59 13.51 23.06
CA LEU A 151 -47.92 13.49 22.43
C LEU A 151 -48.94 14.28 23.26
N ALA A 152 -48.96 14.13 24.59
CA ALA A 152 -49.86 14.89 25.45
C ALA A 152 -49.60 16.41 25.38
N SER A 153 -48.34 16.82 25.28
CA SER A 153 -47.97 18.24 25.14
C SER A 153 -48.41 18.86 23.81
N VAL A 154 -48.36 18.10 22.72
CA VAL A 154 -48.82 18.51 21.38
C VAL A 154 -50.35 18.61 21.34
N ASN A 155 -51.05 17.69 22.00
CA ASN A 155 -52.51 17.71 22.10
C ASN A 155 -53.02 18.85 23.01
N GLY A 156 -52.26 19.26 24.04
CA GLY A 156 -52.60 20.37 24.94
C GLY A 156 -52.47 21.77 24.32
N HIS A 157 -51.70 21.94 23.23
CA HIS A 157 -51.56 23.22 22.52
C HIS A 157 -52.68 23.49 21.49
N ASN A 158 -53.57 22.53 21.24
CA ASN A 158 -54.66 22.68 20.27
C ASN A 158 -56.01 23.06 20.90
N GLY A 159 -56.06 23.37 22.20
CA GLY A 159 -57.27 23.79 22.90
C GLY A 159 -57.06 25.07 23.71
N ASP A 160 -57.52 26.20 23.18
CA ASP A 160 -57.50 27.53 23.81
C ASP A 160 -58.44 27.68 25.04
N ASP A 161 -58.79 26.61 25.75
CA ASP A 161 -59.75 26.65 26.87
C ASP A 161 -59.39 25.70 28.04
N ALA A 162 -58.18 25.81 28.60
CA ALA A 162 -57.83 25.15 29.87
C ALA A 162 -57.44 26.17 30.97
N PRO A 163 -58.08 26.17 32.16
CA PRO A 163 -57.72 27.03 33.27
C PRO A 163 -56.27 26.79 33.73
N PRO A 164 -55.55 27.82 34.23
CA PRO A 164 -54.16 27.68 34.65
C PRO A 164 -54.08 26.88 35.95
N GLY A 165 -53.86 25.56 35.84
CA GLY A 165 -53.73 24.70 37.02
C GLY A 165 -53.62 23.19 36.79
N ASP A 166 -53.82 22.65 35.59
CA ASP A 166 -53.69 21.20 35.39
C ASP A 166 -52.22 20.78 35.30
N ASP A 167 -51.85 19.87 36.20
CA ASP A 167 -50.55 19.24 36.31
C ASP A 167 -50.08 18.69 34.95
N LEU A 168 -48.80 18.90 34.62
CA LEU A 168 -48.17 18.31 33.44
C LEU A 168 -48.45 16.80 33.40
N PRO A 169 -48.96 16.25 32.28
CA PRO A 169 -49.27 14.83 32.16
C PRO A 169 -48.03 14.01 32.52
N THR A 170 -48.13 13.16 33.56
CA THR A 170 -46.95 12.48 34.11
C THR A 170 -46.45 11.37 33.16
N GLY A 171 -47.27 10.98 32.19
CA GLY A 171 -47.03 9.88 31.24
C GLY A 171 -47.25 8.49 31.83
N ILE A 172 -47.74 8.42 33.07
CA ILE A 172 -48.00 7.19 33.84
C ILE A 172 -49.51 6.92 33.96
N GLU A 173 -50.35 7.81 33.43
CA GLU A 173 -51.80 7.68 33.49
C GLU A 173 -52.29 6.51 32.62
N ASP A 174 -53.05 5.60 33.25
CA ASP A 174 -53.69 4.49 32.55
C ASP A 174 -54.98 4.97 31.87
N ILE A 175 -55.00 4.92 30.54
CA ILE A 175 -56.20 5.23 29.75
C ILE A 175 -57.18 4.05 29.88
N THR A 176 -58.29 4.29 30.57
CA THR A 176 -59.33 3.28 30.81
C THR A 176 -60.34 3.14 29.66
N ASP A 177 -60.41 4.12 28.76
CA ASP A 177 -61.29 4.13 27.59
C ASP A 177 -60.62 3.40 26.40
N PRO A 178 -61.19 2.28 25.91
CA PRO A 178 -60.62 1.51 24.80
C PRO A 178 -60.44 2.31 23.50
N ALA A 179 -61.33 3.25 23.20
CA ALA A 179 -61.24 4.04 21.97
C ALA A 179 -60.12 5.08 22.03
N LYS A 180 -59.91 5.68 23.20
CA LYS A 180 -58.79 6.59 23.45
C LYS A 180 -57.45 5.84 23.47
N LEU A 181 -57.41 4.64 24.02
CA LEU A 181 -56.23 3.79 24.03
C LEU A 181 -55.80 3.41 22.60
N ILE A 182 -56.75 3.03 21.73
CA ILE A 182 -56.46 2.73 20.31
C ILE A 182 -55.90 3.97 19.60
N THR A 183 -56.52 5.14 19.80
CA THR A 183 -56.04 6.41 19.22
C THR A 183 -54.62 6.76 19.71
N GLU A 184 -54.34 6.58 21.00
CA GLU A 184 -53.00 6.81 21.56
C GLU A 184 -51.96 5.86 20.94
N ILE A 185 -52.27 4.57 20.85
CA ILE A 185 -51.38 3.57 20.24
C ILE A 185 -51.06 3.95 18.78
N GLU A 186 -52.06 4.36 18.02
CA GLU A 186 -51.86 4.74 16.61
C GLU A 186 -51.06 6.05 16.48
N ASN A 187 -51.29 7.03 17.36
CA ASN A 187 -50.49 8.26 17.42
C ASN A 187 -49.02 7.96 17.78
N MET A 188 -48.78 7.04 18.72
CA MET A 188 -47.43 6.58 19.06
C MET A 188 -46.75 5.91 17.88
N ARG A 189 -47.45 5.01 17.16
CA ARG A 189 -46.92 4.37 15.94
C ARG A 189 -46.56 5.40 14.88
N HIS A 190 -47.45 6.35 14.61
CA HIS A 190 -47.21 7.42 13.63
C HIS A 190 -45.98 8.25 14.03
N ARG A 191 -45.85 8.65 15.30
CA ARG A 191 -44.71 9.44 15.77
C ARG A 191 -43.39 8.67 15.68
N ILE A 192 -43.38 7.39 16.04
CA ILE A 192 -42.19 6.53 15.88
C ILE A 192 -41.80 6.43 14.39
N GLN A 193 -42.77 6.22 13.49
CA GLN A 193 -42.50 6.15 12.05
C GLN A 193 -41.99 7.48 11.49
N GLU A 194 -42.51 8.61 11.96
CA GLU A 194 -42.07 9.95 11.56
C GLU A 194 -40.60 10.21 11.93
N ILE A 195 -40.21 9.91 13.18
CA ILE A 195 -38.81 10.04 13.64
C ILE A 195 -37.86 9.23 12.74
N HIS A 196 -38.24 7.99 12.40
CA HIS A 196 -37.42 7.12 11.56
C HIS A 196 -37.48 7.49 10.08
N GLN A 197 -38.53 8.18 9.63
CA GLN A 197 -38.63 8.69 8.26
C GLN A 197 -37.56 9.76 8.02
N GLU A 198 -37.28 10.63 8.98
CA GLU A 198 -36.19 11.61 8.87
C GLU A 198 -34.82 10.93 8.79
N MET A 199 -34.56 9.94 9.66
CA MET A 199 -33.34 9.13 9.64
C MET A 199 -33.16 8.41 8.30
N PHE A 200 -34.24 7.80 7.79
CA PHE A 200 -34.26 7.15 6.49
C PHE A 200 -33.96 8.13 5.36
N ASN A 201 -34.58 9.31 5.34
CA ASN A 201 -34.34 10.32 4.30
C ASN A 201 -32.88 10.80 4.29
N HIS A 202 -32.28 10.95 5.48
CA HIS A 202 -30.86 11.28 5.59
C HIS A 202 -29.98 10.15 5.04
N ASN A 203 -30.24 8.91 5.44
CA ASN A 203 -29.49 7.75 4.97
C ASN A 203 -29.65 7.54 3.46
N GLU A 204 -30.85 7.74 2.90
CA GLU A 204 -31.11 7.69 1.46
C GLU A 204 -30.23 8.67 0.69
N HIS A 205 -30.05 9.89 1.21
CA HIS A 205 -29.14 10.86 0.61
C HIS A 205 -27.68 10.39 0.66
N GLU A 206 -27.25 9.81 1.78
CA GLU A 206 -25.90 9.23 1.91
C GLU A 206 -25.68 8.00 1.02
N VAL A 207 -26.70 7.16 0.80
CA VAL A 207 -26.69 6.05 -0.15
C VAL A 207 -26.56 6.57 -1.58
N SER A 208 -27.36 7.57 -1.95
CA SER A 208 -27.37 8.15 -3.30
C SER A 208 -25.99 8.69 -3.71
N LYS A 209 -25.28 9.35 -2.79
CA LYS A 209 -23.89 9.81 -3.01
C LYS A 209 -22.91 8.70 -3.38
N ARG A 210 -23.17 7.47 -2.93
CA ARG A 210 -22.25 6.32 -3.01
C ARG A 210 -22.69 5.25 -4.00
N TRP A 211 -23.93 5.32 -4.45
CA TRP A 211 -24.57 4.31 -5.28
C TRP A 211 -23.75 3.97 -6.52
N THR A 212 -23.31 4.98 -7.27
CA THR A 212 -22.56 4.80 -8.51
C THR A 212 -21.21 4.14 -8.28
N PHE A 213 -20.53 4.45 -7.17
CA PHE A 213 -19.27 3.82 -6.80
C PHE A 213 -19.47 2.35 -6.42
N GLU A 214 -20.47 2.05 -5.58
CA GLU A 214 -20.78 0.70 -5.11
C GLU A 214 -21.28 -0.22 -6.25
N GLU A 215 -22.05 0.34 -7.20
CA GLU A 215 -22.45 -0.35 -8.43
C GLU A 215 -21.25 -0.61 -9.35
N GLY A 216 -20.29 0.32 -9.41
CA GLY A 216 -19.04 0.17 -10.15
C GLY A 216 -18.16 -1.00 -9.68
N ILE A 217 -18.36 -1.48 -8.44
CA ILE A 217 -17.63 -2.62 -7.87
C ILE A 217 -18.28 -3.94 -8.33
N LYS A 218 -17.80 -4.47 -9.46
CA LYS A 218 -18.29 -5.77 -9.97
C LYS A 218 -17.70 -6.99 -9.25
N ARG A 219 -16.55 -6.83 -8.58
CA ARG A 219 -15.86 -7.91 -7.86
C ARG A 219 -15.41 -7.43 -6.47
N PRO A 220 -16.26 -7.59 -5.43
CA PRO A 220 -15.97 -7.13 -4.07
C PRO A 220 -15.11 -8.13 -3.26
N TYR A 221 -14.78 -9.29 -3.85
CA TYR A 221 -13.97 -10.33 -3.23
C TYR A 221 -12.60 -10.46 -3.91
N PHE A 222 -11.65 -11.07 -3.21
CA PHE A 222 -10.32 -11.34 -3.74
C PHE A 222 -10.34 -12.38 -4.87
N HIS A 223 -9.61 -12.12 -5.96
CA HIS A 223 -9.31 -13.11 -6.98
C HIS A 223 -7.96 -12.80 -7.62
N VAL A 224 -7.18 -13.84 -7.92
CA VAL A 224 -5.85 -13.75 -8.57
C VAL A 224 -5.84 -13.10 -9.97
N LYS A 225 -6.99 -12.98 -10.64
CA LYS A 225 -7.07 -12.38 -11.99
C LYS A 225 -7.01 -10.87 -11.83
N PRO A 226 -6.19 -10.15 -12.61
CA PRO A 226 -6.16 -8.70 -12.55
C PRO A 226 -7.56 -8.09 -12.72
N LEU A 227 -7.88 -7.08 -11.93
CA LEU A 227 -9.01 -6.18 -12.12
C LEU A 227 -8.78 -5.30 -13.36
N GLU A 228 -9.89 -4.90 -13.98
CA GLU A 228 -9.87 -3.94 -15.08
C GLU A 228 -9.45 -2.54 -14.61
N LYS A 229 -8.81 -1.76 -15.48
CA LYS A 229 -8.39 -0.39 -15.16
C LYS A 229 -9.56 0.49 -14.71
N ALA A 230 -10.76 0.28 -15.28
CA ALA A 230 -11.97 1.01 -14.90
C ALA A 230 -12.35 0.76 -13.43
N GLN A 231 -12.23 -0.49 -12.95
CA GLN A 231 -12.50 -0.82 -11.54
C GLN A 231 -11.44 -0.26 -10.60
N LEU A 232 -10.17 -0.30 -11.01
CA LEU A 232 -9.09 0.33 -10.23
C LEU A 232 -9.30 1.85 -10.13
N LYS A 233 -9.78 2.49 -11.19
CA LYS A 233 -10.14 3.91 -11.19
C LYS A 233 -11.33 4.18 -10.25
N ASN A 234 -12.40 3.38 -10.34
CA ASN A 234 -13.56 3.47 -9.45
C ASN A 234 -13.16 3.38 -7.97
N TRP A 235 -12.31 2.40 -7.59
CA TRP A 235 -11.79 2.29 -6.23
C TRP A 235 -10.99 3.52 -5.79
N LYS A 236 -10.15 4.07 -6.68
CA LYS A 236 -9.35 5.28 -6.36
C LYS A 236 -10.24 6.49 -6.10
N GLU A 237 -11.22 6.71 -6.97
CA GLU A 237 -12.17 7.82 -6.87
C GLU A 237 -13.09 7.65 -5.65
N TYR A 238 -13.56 6.44 -5.38
CA TYR A 238 -14.41 6.18 -4.21
C TYR A 238 -13.65 6.40 -2.89
N LEU A 239 -12.40 5.94 -2.81
CA LEU A 239 -11.54 6.19 -1.66
C LEU A 239 -11.30 7.69 -1.46
N GLU A 240 -11.07 8.45 -2.54
CA GLU A 240 -10.89 9.91 -2.45
C GLU A 240 -12.15 10.60 -1.93
N PHE A 241 -13.32 10.20 -2.44
CA PHE A 241 -14.60 10.70 -1.99
C PHE A 241 -14.83 10.48 -0.48
N GLU A 242 -14.60 9.26 0.03
CA GLU A 242 -14.76 9.00 1.48
C GLU A 242 -13.68 9.69 2.31
N ILE A 243 -12.44 9.83 1.82
CA ILE A 243 -11.39 10.56 2.54
C ILE A 243 -11.78 12.02 2.76
N GLU A 244 -12.44 12.64 1.78
CA GLU A 244 -12.84 14.05 1.84
C GLU A 244 -14.13 14.28 2.64
N ASN A 245 -15.09 13.36 2.56
CA ASN A 245 -16.46 13.59 3.07
C ASN A 245 -16.88 12.65 4.21
N GLY A 246 -16.21 11.51 4.36
CA GLY A 246 -16.58 10.44 5.28
C GLY A 246 -15.95 10.58 6.66
N THR A 247 -16.44 9.77 7.62
CA THR A 247 -15.80 9.62 8.92
C THR A 247 -14.54 8.77 8.81
N HIS A 248 -13.59 8.93 9.73
CA HIS A 248 -12.38 8.12 9.78
C HIS A 248 -12.69 6.60 9.76
N GLU A 249 -13.68 6.17 10.52
CA GLU A 249 -14.11 4.77 10.59
C GLU A 249 -14.60 4.27 9.23
N ARG A 250 -15.40 5.07 8.52
CA ARG A 250 -15.91 4.71 7.19
C ARG A 250 -14.79 4.63 6.15
N VAL A 251 -13.82 5.54 6.22
CA VAL A 251 -12.63 5.51 5.36
C VAL A 251 -11.81 4.25 5.60
N VAL A 252 -11.56 3.89 6.86
CA VAL A 252 -10.83 2.67 7.23
C VAL A 252 -11.57 1.42 6.74
N VAL A 253 -12.88 1.33 6.95
CA VAL A 253 -13.71 0.22 6.43
C VAL A 253 -13.60 0.12 4.92
N LEU A 254 -13.71 1.25 4.20
CA LEU A 254 -13.59 1.23 2.74
C LEU A 254 -12.19 0.83 2.28
N PHE A 255 -11.12 1.28 2.95
CA PHE A 255 -9.76 0.85 2.66
C PHE A 255 -9.60 -0.66 2.87
N GLU A 256 -10.09 -1.21 3.98
CA GLU A 256 -10.03 -2.64 4.26
C GLU A 256 -10.81 -3.46 3.22
N ARG A 257 -12.00 -3.00 2.79
CA ARG A 257 -12.74 -3.60 1.65
C ARG A 257 -11.94 -3.53 0.35
N CYS A 258 -11.31 -2.39 0.07
CA CYS A 258 -10.51 -2.18 -1.12
C CYS A 258 -9.32 -3.14 -1.15
N VAL A 259 -8.56 -3.28 -0.06
CA VAL A 259 -7.38 -4.17 -0.03
C VAL A 259 -7.73 -5.65 -0.05
N ILE A 260 -8.97 -6.06 0.23
CA ILE A 260 -9.45 -7.43 -0.05
C ILE A 260 -9.51 -7.65 -1.57
N SER A 261 -10.22 -6.78 -2.30
CA SER A 261 -10.39 -6.92 -3.76
C SER A 261 -9.10 -6.64 -4.55
N CYS A 262 -8.33 -5.67 -4.06
CA CYS A 262 -7.14 -5.09 -4.69
C CYS A 262 -5.84 -5.53 -4.01
N ALA A 263 -5.82 -6.66 -3.31
CA ALA A 263 -4.68 -7.10 -2.50
C ALA A 263 -3.33 -7.16 -3.26
N LEU A 264 -3.36 -7.43 -4.57
CA LEU A 264 -2.16 -7.56 -5.41
C LEU A 264 -1.63 -6.22 -5.98
N TYR A 265 -2.24 -5.09 -5.63
CA TYR A 265 -1.90 -3.78 -6.14
C TYR A 265 -1.26 -2.91 -5.06
N GLU A 266 0.05 -2.72 -5.15
CA GLU A 266 0.84 -1.99 -4.15
C GLU A 266 0.38 -0.53 -3.94
N ASP A 267 -0.13 0.13 -4.99
CA ASP A 267 -0.64 1.51 -4.92
C ASP A 267 -1.69 1.71 -3.82
N PHE A 268 -2.62 0.75 -3.65
CA PHE A 268 -3.69 0.88 -2.66
C PHE A 268 -3.18 0.70 -1.23
N TRP A 269 -2.26 -0.25 -1.00
CA TRP A 269 -1.60 -0.42 0.29
C TRP A 269 -0.78 0.81 0.67
N ILE A 270 -0.04 1.38 -0.29
CA ILE A 270 0.74 2.60 -0.08
C ILE A 270 -0.18 3.78 0.23
N LYS A 271 -1.30 3.93 -0.49
CA LYS A 271 -2.29 4.98 -0.22
C LYS A 271 -2.93 4.81 1.15
N TYR A 272 -3.23 3.58 1.54
CA TYR A 272 -3.78 3.28 2.87
C TYR A 272 -2.80 3.60 3.98
N ALA A 273 -1.53 3.19 3.85
CA ALA A 273 -0.48 3.54 4.80
C ALA A 273 -0.33 5.07 4.93
N LYS A 274 -0.28 5.80 3.82
CA LYS A 274 -0.22 7.28 3.82
C LYS A 274 -1.42 7.93 4.52
N TYR A 275 -2.62 7.42 4.31
CA TYR A 275 -3.80 7.90 5.05
C TYR A 275 -3.61 7.68 6.55
N MET A 276 -3.16 6.49 6.95
CA MET A 276 -2.96 6.12 8.35
C MET A 276 -1.82 6.89 9.05
N GLU A 277 -0.88 7.49 8.33
CA GLU A 277 0.23 8.27 8.92
C GLU A 277 -0.27 9.41 9.82
N ASN A 278 -1.41 10.02 9.48
CA ASN A 278 -2.02 11.10 10.27
C ASN A 278 -2.92 10.61 11.41
N HIS A 279 -3.18 9.30 11.49
CA HIS A 279 -4.15 8.73 12.42
C HIS A 279 -3.51 7.79 13.45
N SER A 280 -2.57 6.95 13.02
CA SER A 280 -1.81 6.10 13.94
C SER A 280 -0.62 5.39 13.31
N ILE A 281 0.53 5.54 13.98
CA ILE A 281 1.80 4.89 13.67
C ILE A 281 1.66 3.36 13.67
N GLU A 282 0.98 2.77 14.65
CA GLU A 282 0.83 1.31 14.71
C GLU A 282 -0.04 0.78 13.56
N GLY A 283 -0.95 1.62 13.07
CA GLY A 283 -1.86 1.28 11.98
C GLY A 283 -1.08 1.21 10.67
N VAL A 284 -0.21 2.20 10.44
CA VAL A 284 0.73 2.20 9.31
C VAL A 284 1.61 0.95 9.33
N ARG A 285 2.18 0.61 10.49
CA ARG A 285 3.00 -0.60 10.67
C ARG A 285 2.22 -1.87 10.32
N HIS A 286 1.00 -2.00 10.83
CA HIS A 286 0.14 -3.14 10.53
C HIS A 286 -0.22 -3.24 9.05
N VAL A 287 -0.54 -2.12 8.40
CA VAL A 287 -0.83 -2.06 6.95
C VAL A 287 0.38 -2.50 6.13
N TYR A 288 1.57 -1.94 6.39
CA TYR A 288 2.78 -2.33 5.68
C TYR A 288 3.17 -3.79 5.94
N SER A 289 3.06 -4.26 7.18
CA SER A 289 3.34 -5.65 7.54
C SER A 289 2.45 -6.61 6.76
N ARG A 290 1.13 -6.39 6.72
CA ARG A 290 0.20 -7.21 5.92
C ARG A 290 0.53 -7.17 4.42
N ALA A 291 0.77 -5.97 3.89
CA ALA A 291 1.14 -5.79 2.49
C ALA A 291 2.40 -6.60 2.14
N CYS A 292 3.46 -6.47 2.94
CA CYS A 292 4.78 -7.01 2.63
C CYS A 292 4.93 -8.50 2.96
N THR A 293 4.33 -8.97 4.04
CA THR A 293 4.54 -10.35 4.54
C THR A 293 3.54 -11.36 3.98
N ILE A 294 2.34 -10.90 3.58
CA ILE A 294 1.26 -11.78 3.11
C ILE A 294 1.04 -11.63 1.61
N HIS A 295 0.74 -10.40 1.13
CA HIS A 295 0.19 -10.22 -0.21
C HIS A 295 1.25 -9.90 -1.28
N LEU A 296 2.26 -9.11 -0.94
CA LEU A 296 3.23 -8.51 -1.87
C LEU A 296 4.70 -8.77 -1.47
N PRO A 297 5.10 -10.02 -1.15
CA PRO A 297 6.45 -10.32 -0.65
C PRO A 297 7.57 -10.03 -1.67
N LYS A 298 7.25 -9.94 -2.96
CA LYS A 298 8.22 -9.74 -4.06
C LYS A 298 8.20 -8.32 -4.65
N LYS A 299 7.34 -7.43 -4.17
CA LYS A 299 7.21 -6.07 -4.72
C LYS A 299 8.13 -5.11 -3.98
N PRO A 300 9.16 -4.55 -4.62
CA PRO A 300 10.19 -3.81 -3.89
C PRO A 300 9.70 -2.48 -3.31
N MET A 301 8.82 -1.75 -3.99
CA MET A 301 8.47 -0.39 -3.57
C MET A 301 7.82 -0.34 -2.19
N VAL A 302 6.87 -1.24 -1.91
CA VAL A 302 6.17 -1.29 -0.62
C VAL A 302 7.10 -1.65 0.55
N HIS A 303 8.06 -2.57 0.36
CA HIS A 303 9.05 -2.91 1.38
C HIS A 303 10.01 -1.74 1.65
N MET A 304 10.37 -0.99 0.61
CA MET A 304 11.28 0.15 0.73
C MET A 304 10.61 1.32 1.44
N LEU A 305 9.31 1.54 1.22
CA LEU A 305 8.51 2.51 1.96
C LEU A 305 8.31 2.08 3.40
N TRP A 306 8.06 0.79 3.66
CA TRP A 306 7.97 0.28 5.03
C TRP A 306 9.27 0.48 5.82
N ALA A 307 10.42 0.12 5.23
CA ALA A 307 11.72 0.32 5.86
C ALA A 307 12.00 1.81 6.11
N ALA A 308 11.64 2.70 5.18
CA ALA A 308 11.78 4.14 5.35
C ALA A 308 10.86 4.69 6.46
N PHE A 309 9.64 4.16 6.57
CA PHE A 309 8.72 4.48 7.65
C PHE A 309 9.31 4.06 9.02
N GLU A 310 9.79 2.83 9.17
CA GLU A 310 10.39 2.39 10.45
C GLU A 310 11.64 3.20 10.80
N GLU A 311 12.46 3.57 9.82
CA GLU A 311 13.59 4.48 10.02
C GLU A 311 13.12 5.87 10.52
N GLN A 312 12.07 6.43 9.94
CA GLN A 312 11.48 7.71 10.37
C GLN A 312 10.90 7.64 11.79
N GLN A 313 10.36 6.49 12.19
CA GLN A 313 9.87 6.28 13.56
C GLN A 313 10.99 5.95 14.57
N GLY A 314 12.24 5.83 14.12
CA GLY A 314 13.39 5.50 14.98
C GLY A 314 13.63 3.99 15.18
N ASN A 315 12.84 3.12 14.57
CA ASN A 315 12.98 1.66 14.66
C ASN A 315 14.01 1.12 13.64
N ILE A 316 15.26 1.54 13.80
CA ILE A 316 16.32 1.30 12.81
C ILE A 316 16.60 -0.20 12.61
N ASN A 317 16.57 -0.99 13.70
CA ASN A 317 16.79 -2.44 13.63
C ASN A 317 15.70 -3.15 12.82
N GLU A 318 14.47 -2.66 12.90
CA GLU A 318 13.37 -3.22 12.13
C GLU A 318 13.52 -2.87 10.64
N ALA A 319 13.89 -1.62 10.31
CA ALA A 319 14.24 -1.24 8.94
C ALA A 319 15.36 -2.10 8.36
N ARG A 320 16.40 -2.43 9.15
CA ARG A 320 17.46 -3.37 8.76
C ARG A 320 16.90 -4.76 8.47
N ARG A 321 16.06 -5.28 9.38
CA ARG A 321 15.45 -6.61 9.25
C ARG A 321 14.61 -6.70 7.98
N ILE A 322 13.74 -5.72 7.72
CA ILE A 322 12.88 -5.65 6.53
C ILE A 322 13.73 -5.72 5.26
N LEU A 323 14.74 -4.85 5.14
CA LEU A 323 15.57 -4.81 3.94
C LEU A 323 16.41 -6.08 3.76
N LYS A 324 16.92 -6.66 4.84
CA LYS A 324 17.68 -7.92 4.80
C LYS A 324 16.78 -9.08 4.35
N THR A 325 15.62 -9.26 4.97
CA THR A 325 14.67 -10.31 4.60
C THR A 325 14.18 -10.15 3.16
N PHE A 326 13.95 -8.91 2.70
CA PHE A 326 13.56 -8.67 1.32
C PHE A 326 14.67 -9.01 0.33
N GLU A 327 15.93 -8.66 0.64
CA GLU A 327 17.07 -9.02 -0.20
C GLU A 327 17.27 -10.54 -0.30
N GLU A 328 17.04 -11.28 0.80
CA GLU A 328 17.07 -12.75 0.81
C GLU A 328 15.92 -13.35 -0.02
N CYS A 329 14.76 -12.68 -0.07
CA CYS A 329 13.60 -13.11 -0.85
C CYS A 329 13.74 -12.82 -2.35
N VAL A 330 14.30 -11.66 -2.71
CA VAL A 330 14.45 -11.20 -4.10
C VAL A 330 15.91 -10.84 -4.39
N LEU A 331 16.65 -11.84 -4.86
CA LEU A 331 18.08 -11.74 -5.15
C LEU A 331 18.38 -10.80 -6.32
N GLY A 332 19.51 -10.08 -6.25
CA GLY A 332 20.06 -9.31 -7.37
C GLY A 332 19.47 -7.91 -7.57
N LEU A 333 18.61 -7.44 -6.66
CA LEU A 333 18.08 -6.07 -6.73
C LEU A 333 19.06 -5.05 -6.12
N ALA A 334 19.85 -4.42 -6.98
CA ALA A 334 20.80 -3.36 -6.59
C ALA A 334 20.19 -2.26 -5.71
N MET A 335 18.92 -1.90 -5.97
CA MET A 335 18.22 -0.88 -5.18
C MET A 335 18.11 -1.24 -3.69
N VAL A 336 17.95 -2.53 -3.36
CA VAL A 336 17.80 -3.00 -1.98
C VAL A 336 19.14 -2.89 -1.25
N ARG A 337 20.20 -3.42 -1.88
CA ARG A 337 21.56 -3.32 -1.35
C ARG A 337 21.97 -1.86 -1.12
N LEU A 338 21.69 -0.97 -2.08
CA LEU A 338 21.98 0.47 -1.93
C LEU A 338 21.17 1.13 -0.81
N ARG A 339 19.93 0.69 -0.56
CA ARG A 339 19.12 1.20 0.55
C ARG A 339 19.67 0.74 1.89
N ARG A 340 20.09 -0.53 2.02
CA ARG A 340 20.76 -1.06 3.22
C ARG A 340 22.03 -0.28 3.54
N VAL A 341 22.90 -0.08 2.54
CA VAL A 341 24.13 0.72 2.69
C VAL A 341 23.81 2.16 3.11
N SER A 342 22.80 2.76 2.49
CA SER A 342 22.42 4.14 2.82
C SER A 342 21.85 4.29 4.23
N LEU A 343 21.11 3.28 4.72
CA LEU A 343 20.61 3.21 6.09
C LEU A 343 21.79 3.17 7.07
N GLU A 344 22.73 2.22 6.90
CA GLU A 344 23.89 2.12 7.80
C GLU A 344 24.73 3.40 7.80
N ARG A 345 24.95 3.99 6.62
CA ARG A 345 25.66 5.27 6.48
C ARG A 345 24.98 6.40 7.27
N ARG A 346 23.64 6.55 7.18
CA ARG A 346 22.92 7.62 7.89
C ARG A 346 22.98 7.46 9.41
N HIS A 347 23.14 6.23 9.89
CA HIS A 347 23.24 5.92 11.32
C HIS A 347 24.67 5.70 11.82
N GLY A 348 25.69 6.09 11.04
CA GLY A 348 27.09 6.08 11.47
C GLY A 348 27.81 4.73 11.39
N ASN A 349 27.13 3.66 10.96
CA ASN A 349 27.70 2.33 10.82
C ASN A 349 28.50 2.20 9.51
N MET A 350 29.61 2.94 9.42
CA MET A 350 30.42 3.01 8.19
C MET A 350 31.08 1.69 7.84
N GLU A 351 31.47 0.89 8.84
CA GLU A 351 32.08 -0.43 8.64
C GLU A 351 31.08 -1.40 7.97
N GLU A 352 29.84 -1.46 8.46
CA GLU A 352 28.81 -2.30 7.87
C GLU A 352 28.41 -1.80 6.47
N ALA A 353 28.29 -0.48 6.28
CA ALA A 353 28.03 0.09 4.97
C ALA A 353 29.11 -0.30 3.93
N GLU A 354 30.37 -0.33 4.36
CA GLU A 354 31.48 -0.78 3.52
C GLU A 354 31.42 -2.29 3.27
N HIS A 355 31.23 -3.09 4.33
CA HIS A 355 31.13 -4.55 4.25
C HIS A 355 30.03 -4.99 3.28
N LEU A 356 28.85 -4.38 3.35
CA LEU A 356 27.73 -4.66 2.45
C LEU A 356 28.08 -4.46 0.97
N LEU A 357 28.88 -3.43 0.64
CA LEU A 357 29.33 -3.16 -0.73
C LEU A 357 30.45 -4.09 -1.15
N GLN A 358 31.39 -4.42 -0.26
CA GLN A 358 32.44 -5.40 -0.52
C GLN A 358 31.85 -6.78 -0.81
N GLU A 359 30.88 -7.21 0.00
CA GLU A 359 30.13 -8.45 -0.17
C GLU A 359 29.40 -8.44 -1.54
N ALA A 360 28.78 -7.32 -1.91
CA ALA A 360 28.11 -7.17 -3.20
C ALA A 360 29.08 -7.24 -4.40
N VAL A 361 30.28 -6.65 -4.30
CA VAL A 361 31.34 -6.79 -5.33
C VAL A 361 31.79 -8.24 -5.45
N LYS A 362 31.94 -8.96 -4.32
CA LYS A 362 32.40 -10.35 -4.30
C LYS A 362 31.36 -11.33 -4.86
N ASN A 363 30.09 -11.10 -4.54
CA ASN A 363 28.98 -11.99 -4.89
C ASN A 363 28.29 -11.61 -6.22
N ALA A 364 28.76 -10.57 -6.91
CA ALA A 364 28.23 -10.14 -8.19
C ALA A 364 28.31 -11.26 -9.23
N LYS A 365 27.25 -11.41 -10.03
CA LYS A 365 27.15 -12.48 -11.05
C LYS A 365 27.78 -12.10 -12.39
N SER A 366 27.91 -10.80 -12.65
CA SER A 366 28.47 -10.28 -13.89
C SER A 366 29.60 -9.28 -13.62
N SER A 367 30.53 -9.18 -14.57
CA SER A 367 31.61 -8.19 -14.51
C SER A 367 31.05 -6.77 -14.37
N GLY A 368 30.01 -6.44 -15.14
CA GLY A 368 29.34 -5.13 -15.06
C GLY A 368 28.68 -4.84 -13.71
N GLU A 369 28.09 -5.84 -13.06
CA GLU A 369 27.52 -5.71 -11.71
C GLU A 369 28.62 -5.53 -10.65
N SER A 370 29.71 -6.30 -10.73
CA SER A 370 30.88 -6.13 -9.86
C SER A 370 31.45 -4.71 -9.99
N SER A 371 31.63 -4.24 -11.22
CA SER A 371 32.11 -2.89 -11.54
C SER A 371 31.17 -1.81 -11.00
N PHE A 372 29.85 -2.01 -11.08
CA PHE A 372 28.88 -1.10 -10.50
C PHE A 372 29.04 -0.96 -8.98
N TYR A 373 29.08 -2.08 -8.25
CA TYR A 373 29.25 -2.03 -6.79
C TYR A 373 30.63 -1.49 -6.40
N ALA A 374 31.67 -1.77 -7.18
CA ALA A 374 33.01 -1.23 -6.96
C ALA A 374 33.04 0.30 -7.10
N ILE A 375 32.33 0.87 -8.09
CA ILE A 375 32.15 2.33 -8.23
C ILE A 375 31.44 2.91 -6.99
N LYS A 376 30.37 2.24 -6.52
CA LYS A 376 29.63 2.70 -5.33
C LYS A 376 30.49 2.63 -4.06
N LEU A 377 31.28 1.56 -3.89
CA LEU A 377 32.25 1.40 -2.81
C LEU A 377 33.33 2.48 -2.84
N THR A 378 33.90 2.72 -4.02
CA THR A 378 34.92 3.76 -4.23
C THR A 378 34.37 5.12 -3.83
N ARG A 379 33.17 5.49 -4.31
CA ARG A 379 32.54 6.78 -3.97
C ARG A 379 32.23 6.90 -2.47
N HIS A 380 31.81 5.82 -1.82
CA HIS A 380 31.59 5.81 -0.37
C HIS A 380 32.91 6.06 0.40
N LEU A 381 33.96 5.29 0.09
CA LEU A 381 35.27 5.42 0.71
C LEU A 381 35.88 6.81 0.50
N PHE A 382 35.80 7.33 -0.72
CA PHE A 382 36.36 8.63 -1.09
C PHE A 382 35.54 9.79 -0.49
N LYS A 383 34.25 9.89 -0.80
CA LYS A 383 33.46 11.08 -0.44
C LYS A 383 33.02 11.08 1.02
N VAL A 384 32.75 9.92 1.61
CA VAL A 384 32.22 9.80 2.98
C VAL A 384 33.35 9.55 3.97
N GLN A 385 34.13 8.48 3.80
CA GLN A 385 35.20 8.12 4.75
C GLN A 385 36.51 8.88 4.54
N LYS A 386 36.65 9.65 3.44
CA LYS A 386 37.87 10.39 3.07
C LYS A 386 39.12 9.51 2.92
N ASN A 387 38.95 8.22 2.63
CA ASN A 387 40.04 7.27 2.46
C ASN A 387 40.43 7.13 0.97
N PHE A 388 41.21 8.10 0.48
CA PHE A 388 41.65 8.14 -0.92
C PHE A 388 42.48 6.92 -1.34
N PRO A 389 43.51 6.47 -0.57
CA PRO A 389 44.33 5.34 -1.02
C PRO A 389 43.52 4.06 -1.18
N LYS A 390 42.58 3.80 -0.25
CA LYS A 390 41.71 2.62 -0.30
C LYS A 390 40.71 2.71 -1.45
N ALA A 391 40.13 3.89 -1.70
CA ALA A 391 39.23 4.12 -2.83
C ALA A 391 39.95 3.87 -4.17
N ARG A 392 41.17 4.42 -4.34
CA ARG A 392 42.02 4.18 -5.52
C ARG A 392 42.32 2.70 -5.72
N LYS A 393 42.70 2.00 -4.65
CA LYS A 393 42.99 0.55 -4.70
C LYS A 393 41.78 -0.25 -5.21
N VAL A 394 40.58 -0.01 -4.64
CA VAL A 394 39.34 -0.69 -5.06
C VAL A 394 39.06 -0.46 -6.54
N LEU A 395 39.25 0.77 -7.03
CA LEU A 395 38.94 1.09 -8.42
C LEU A 395 39.96 0.50 -9.39
N LEU A 396 41.25 0.47 -9.04
CA LEU A 396 42.28 -0.20 -9.83
C LEU A 396 42.04 -1.71 -9.90
N GLU A 397 41.68 -2.35 -8.78
CA GLU A 397 41.31 -3.78 -8.75
C GLU A 397 40.07 -4.08 -9.59
N ALA A 398 39.12 -3.15 -9.68
CA ALA A 398 37.96 -3.28 -10.54
C ALA A 398 38.34 -3.12 -12.02
N ILE A 399 39.23 -2.19 -12.37
CA ILE A 399 39.73 -2.00 -13.74
C ILE A 399 40.48 -3.24 -14.22
N GLU A 400 41.30 -3.89 -13.37
CA GLU A 400 41.98 -5.13 -13.77
C GLU A 400 41.01 -6.28 -14.08
N ARG A 401 39.85 -6.29 -13.43
CA ARG A 401 38.77 -7.26 -13.68
C ARG A 401 37.92 -6.92 -14.89
N ASP A 402 37.68 -5.63 -15.14
CA ASP A 402 36.78 -5.13 -16.18
C ASP A 402 37.41 -3.98 -16.98
N LYS A 403 38.41 -4.33 -17.80
CA LYS A 403 39.26 -3.38 -18.54
C LYS A 403 38.52 -2.59 -19.62
N GLU A 404 37.35 -3.06 -20.04
CA GLU A 404 36.57 -2.45 -21.11
C GLU A 404 35.54 -1.43 -20.59
N ASN A 405 35.34 -1.37 -19.27
CA ASN A 405 34.29 -0.55 -18.68
C ASN A 405 34.75 0.89 -18.44
N THR A 406 34.37 1.77 -19.37
CA THR A 406 34.68 3.20 -19.34
C THR A 406 34.25 3.90 -18.04
N LYS A 407 33.20 3.43 -17.37
CA LYS A 407 32.71 4.06 -16.13
C LYS A 407 33.71 3.98 -14.99
N LEU A 408 34.55 2.94 -14.96
CA LEU A 408 35.61 2.79 -13.95
C LEU A 408 36.68 3.86 -14.13
N TYR A 409 37.18 4.03 -15.37
CA TYR A 409 38.17 5.06 -15.71
C TYR A 409 37.63 6.48 -15.46
N LEU A 410 36.36 6.75 -15.81
CA LEU A 410 35.74 8.05 -15.54
C LEU A 410 35.67 8.39 -14.05
N ASN A 411 35.33 7.40 -13.20
CA ASN A 411 35.30 7.61 -11.75
C ASN A 411 36.71 7.78 -11.16
N LEU A 412 37.73 7.17 -11.78
CA LEU A 412 39.12 7.32 -11.36
C LEU A 412 39.60 8.73 -11.64
N LEU A 413 39.39 9.22 -12.86
CA LEU A 413 39.68 10.59 -13.26
C LEU A 413 38.93 11.62 -12.39
N GLU A 414 37.62 11.42 -12.16
CA GLU A 414 36.83 12.31 -11.28
C GLU A 414 37.43 12.40 -9.87
N MET A 415 37.95 11.28 -9.34
CA MET A 415 38.58 11.24 -8.04
C MET A 415 39.94 11.97 -8.05
N GLU A 416 40.81 11.74 -9.03
CA GLU A 416 42.11 12.42 -9.10
C GLU A 416 41.97 13.93 -9.35
N TYR A 417 40.98 14.34 -10.16
CA TYR A 417 40.64 15.75 -10.43
C TYR A 417 40.13 16.50 -9.21
N SER A 418 39.58 15.79 -8.24
CA SER A 418 39.01 16.41 -7.05
C SER A 418 40.06 16.92 -6.06
N GLY A 419 41.32 16.53 -6.23
CA GLY A 419 42.45 17.00 -5.43
C GLY A 419 43.12 18.24 -6.03
N ASP A 420 44.30 18.58 -5.52
CA ASP A 420 45.13 19.62 -6.12
C ASP A 420 45.68 19.11 -7.47
N LEU A 421 45.36 19.84 -8.55
CA LEU A 421 45.70 19.43 -9.92
C LEU A 421 47.21 19.37 -10.16
N LYS A 422 48.00 20.18 -9.46
CA LYS A 422 49.46 20.17 -9.61
C LYS A 422 50.09 19.00 -8.87
N GLN A 423 49.60 18.68 -7.68
CA GLN A 423 50.07 17.52 -6.92
C GLN A 423 49.63 16.19 -7.54
N ASN A 424 48.45 16.17 -8.17
CA ASN A 424 47.91 14.98 -8.81
C ASN A 424 48.18 14.90 -10.33
N GLU A 425 48.92 15.84 -10.92
CA GLU A 425 49.17 15.89 -12.38
C GLU A 425 49.68 14.53 -12.89
N GLU A 426 50.68 13.95 -12.23
CA GLU A 426 51.26 12.65 -12.61
C GLU A 426 50.24 11.50 -12.49
N ASN A 427 49.44 11.50 -11.43
CA ASN A 427 48.39 10.48 -11.23
C ASN A 427 47.30 10.60 -12.30
N ILE A 428 46.91 11.83 -12.65
CA ILE A 428 45.93 12.15 -13.68
C ILE A 428 46.42 11.66 -15.05
N LEU A 429 47.66 11.99 -15.40
CA LEU A 429 48.26 11.56 -16.67
C LEU A 429 48.37 10.03 -16.71
N THR A 430 48.79 9.39 -15.63
CA THR A 430 48.81 7.92 -15.53
C THR A 430 47.42 7.31 -15.75
N CYS A 431 46.35 7.95 -15.27
CA CYS A 431 44.98 7.49 -15.50
C CYS A 431 44.57 7.63 -16.97
N PHE A 432 44.90 8.77 -17.60
CA PHE A 432 44.68 8.95 -19.03
C PHE A 432 45.46 7.93 -19.85
N ASP A 433 46.74 7.75 -19.58
CA ASP A 433 47.60 6.80 -20.30
C ASP A 433 47.06 5.37 -20.17
N LYS A 434 46.58 4.97 -18.98
CA LYS A 434 45.99 3.65 -18.77
C LYS A 434 44.68 3.46 -19.56
N ALA A 435 43.90 4.52 -19.77
CA ALA A 435 42.68 4.46 -20.59
C ALA A 435 43.01 4.49 -22.10
N VAL A 436 43.93 5.36 -22.52
CA VAL A 436 44.33 5.59 -23.91
C VAL A 436 45.15 4.43 -24.47
N ASN A 437 45.98 3.78 -23.65
CA ASN A 437 46.79 2.63 -24.06
C ASN A 437 46.15 1.28 -23.67
N GLY A 438 44.94 1.32 -23.10
CA GLY A 438 44.20 0.15 -22.63
C GLY A 438 43.42 -0.59 -23.72
N THR A 439 42.57 -1.53 -23.28
CA THR A 439 41.73 -2.38 -24.15
C THR A 439 40.37 -1.75 -24.48
N LEU A 440 40.16 -0.48 -24.12
CA LEU A 440 38.94 0.25 -24.47
C LEU A 440 38.75 0.32 -25.99
N SER A 441 37.51 0.46 -26.45
CA SER A 441 37.25 0.64 -27.89
C SER A 441 37.97 1.88 -28.43
N ILE A 442 38.39 1.83 -29.70
CA ILE A 442 39.16 2.93 -30.32
C ILE A 442 38.45 4.28 -30.18
N LYS A 443 37.11 4.30 -30.29
CA LYS A 443 36.29 5.50 -30.10
C LYS A 443 36.44 6.07 -28.68
N MET A 444 36.39 5.21 -27.66
CA MET A 444 36.55 5.65 -26.27
C MET A 444 37.98 6.05 -25.97
N ARG A 445 38.99 5.32 -26.47
CA ARG A 445 40.42 5.69 -26.37
C ARG A 445 40.67 7.09 -26.94
N ILE A 446 40.08 7.40 -28.11
CA ILE A 446 40.13 8.74 -28.71
C ILE A 446 39.49 9.79 -27.80
N THR A 447 38.32 9.50 -27.21
CA THR A 447 37.67 10.43 -26.27
C THR A 447 38.54 10.69 -25.03
N PHE A 448 39.20 9.67 -24.47
CA PHE A 448 40.13 9.87 -23.35
C PHE A 448 41.39 10.63 -23.78
N SER A 449 41.90 10.37 -24.98
CA SER A 449 43.06 11.08 -25.54
C SER A 449 42.73 12.57 -25.79
N GLN A 450 41.55 12.87 -26.31
CA GLN A 450 41.07 14.25 -26.45
C GLN A 450 41.02 14.96 -25.10
N ARG A 451 40.44 14.31 -24.08
CA ARG A 451 40.40 14.88 -22.71
C ARG A 451 41.78 15.05 -22.07
N LYS A 452 42.75 14.18 -22.40
CA LYS A 452 44.14 14.31 -21.98
C LYS A 452 44.76 15.58 -22.57
N VAL A 453 44.52 15.84 -23.86
CA VAL A 453 44.97 17.06 -24.55
C VAL A 453 44.31 18.29 -23.94
N GLU A 454 42.99 18.29 -23.76
CA GLU A 454 42.25 19.39 -23.10
C GLU A 454 42.80 19.70 -21.71
N PHE A 455 43.07 18.66 -20.89
CA PHE A 455 43.65 18.83 -19.56
C PHE A 455 45.05 19.46 -19.59
N LEU A 456 45.92 19.00 -20.49
CA LEU A 456 47.28 19.51 -20.63
C LEU A 456 47.31 20.94 -21.19
N GLU A 457 46.36 21.30 -22.04
CA GLU A 457 46.19 22.67 -22.55
C GLU A 457 45.76 23.62 -21.42
N ASP A 458 44.78 23.22 -20.61
CA ASP A 458 44.22 24.06 -19.56
C ASP A 458 45.14 24.18 -18.32
N PHE A 459 45.80 23.08 -17.94
CA PHE A 459 46.49 22.96 -16.65
C PHE A 459 47.93 22.47 -16.72
N GLY A 460 48.42 22.09 -17.91
CA GLY A 460 49.75 21.50 -18.08
C GLY A 460 50.87 22.44 -17.65
N SER A 461 51.87 21.86 -16.97
CA SER A 461 53.08 22.59 -16.55
C SER A 461 54.21 22.55 -17.59
N ASP A 462 54.14 21.63 -18.56
CA ASP A 462 55.16 21.38 -19.58
C ASP A 462 54.53 21.20 -20.96
N VAL A 463 54.87 22.11 -21.88
CA VAL A 463 54.40 22.12 -23.27
C VAL A 463 54.86 20.88 -24.04
N ASN A 464 55.99 20.28 -23.68
CA ASN A 464 56.45 19.06 -24.37
C ASN A 464 55.47 17.91 -24.16
N LYS A 465 54.92 17.75 -22.95
CA LYS A 465 53.89 16.74 -22.67
C LYS A 465 52.61 16.95 -23.48
N LEU A 466 52.24 18.22 -23.72
CA LEU A 466 51.09 18.57 -24.56
C LEU A 466 51.32 18.18 -26.02
N LEU A 467 52.51 18.48 -26.56
CA LEU A 467 52.87 18.08 -27.93
C LEU A 467 52.86 16.56 -28.09
N ASP A 468 53.46 15.82 -27.14
CA ASP A 468 53.45 14.35 -27.13
C ASP A 468 52.01 13.79 -27.11
N ALA A 469 51.13 14.36 -26.26
CA ALA A 469 49.73 13.96 -26.19
C ALA A 469 48.95 14.25 -27.48
N TYR A 470 49.28 15.36 -28.17
CA TYR A 470 48.69 15.70 -29.47
C TYR A 470 49.13 14.70 -30.55
N ASP A 471 50.40 14.31 -30.57
CA ASP A 471 50.93 13.31 -31.51
C ASP A 471 50.32 11.92 -31.27
N GLU A 472 50.16 11.50 -30.01
CA GLU A 472 49.41 10.30 -29.64
C GLU A 472 47.96 10.36 -30.15
N HIS A 473 47.30 11.51 -29.97
CA HIS A 473 45.92 11.71 -30.44
C HIS A 473 45.79 11.57 -31.96
N GLN A 474 46.68 12.22 -32.71
CA GLN A 474 46.70 12.14 -34.17
C GLN A 474 46.96 10.72 -34.66
N THR A 475 47.78 9.95 -33.94
CA THR A 475 48.05 8.55 -34.25
C THR A 475 46.79 7.70 -34.09
N LEU A 476 46.01 7.91 -33.04
CA LEU A 476 44.74 7.20 -32.82
C LEU A 476 43.66 7.55 -33.85
N LEU A 477 43.60 8.81 -34.30
CA LEU A 477 42.70 9.22 -35.38
C LEU A 477 43.04 8.49 -36.69
N LYS A 478 44.33 8.43 -37.05
CA LYS A 478 44.81 7.69 -38.22
C LYS A 478 44.51 6.19 -38.11
N GLU A 479 44.69 5.60 -36.93
CA GLU A 479 44.34 4.21 -36.65
C GLU A 479 42.84 3.96 -36.90
N GLN A 480 41.96 4.80 -36.36
CA GLN A 480 40.52 4.72 -36.58
C GLN A 480 40.14 4.82 -38.06
N ASP A 481 40.72 5.77 -38.79
CA ASP A 481 40.44 5.93 -40.23
C ASP A 481 40.95 4.75 -41.05
N SER A 482 42.06 4.14 -40.66
CA SER A 482 42.56 2.93 -41.31
C SER A 482 41.64 1.72 -41.10
N LEU A 483 41.03 1.61 -39.91
CA LEU A 483 40.06 0.58 -39.58
C LEU A 483 38.74 0.77 -40.36
N LYS A 484 38.28 2.03 -40.50
CA LYS A 484 37.11 2.37 -41.35
C LYS A 484 37.34 1.99 -42.82
N ARG A 485 38.48 2.38 -43.40
CA ARG A 485 38.81 2.03 -44.79
C ARG A 485 38.95 0.53 -45.02
N LYS A 486 39.47 -0.22 -44.04
CA LYS A 486 39.53 -1.70 -44.11
C LYS A 486 38.15 -2.36 -44.01
N ALA A 487 37.23 -1.79 -43.22
CA ALA A 487 35.86 -2.27 -43.15
C ALA A 487 35.09 -2.00 -44.45
N GLU A 488 35.29 -0.83 -45.07
CA GLU A 488 34.69 -0.47 -46.37
C GLU A 488 35.22 -1.34 -47.53
N ASN A 489 36.48 -1.79 -47.46
CA ASN A 489 37.08 -2.66 -48.48
C ASN A 489 36.83 -4.17 -48.26
N GLY A 490 36.17 -4.56 -47.15
CA GLY A 490 35.93 -5.95 -46.75
C GLY A 490 34.52 -6.49 -47.05
N SER A 491 33.59 -5.69 -47.55
CA SER A 491 32.25 -6.13 -47.95
C SER A 491 32.18 -6.30 -49.46
N GLY A 492 32.68 -7.43 -49.95
CA GLY A 492 32.58 -7.82 -51.35
C GLY A 492 32.36 -9.31 -51.48
N GLU A 493 31.13 -9.78 -51.33
CA GLU A 493 30.51 -10.87 -52.12
C GLU A 493 28.98 -10.90 -51.87
N PRO A 494 28.18 -11.44 -52.81
CA PRO A 494 27.08 -10.70 -53.42
C PRO A 494 25.69 -10.93 -52.79
N ASP A 495 24.84 -9.91 -52.94
CA ASP A 495 23.39 -9.96 -52.73
C ASP A 495 22.72 -11.08 -53.55
N GLU A 496 22.06 -12.02 -52.87
CA GLU A 496 20.92 -12.75 -53.43
C GLU A 496 19.59 -12.09 -52.99
N LYS A 497 19.01 -11.35 -53.94
CA LYS A 497 17.58 -11.10 -54.18
C LYS A 497 16.63 -10.81 -53.00
N LYS A 498 16.33 -9.50 -52.89
CA LYS A 498 15.09 -8.83 -52.46
C LYS A 498 13.84 -9.69 -52.16
N ALA A 499 13.16 -9.30 -51.07
CA ALA A 499 11.72 -9.02 -51.10
C ALA A 499 11.45 -7.63 -50.47
N HIS A 500 10.81 -6.76 -51.28
CA HIS A 500 10.32 -5.42 -50.94
C HIS A 500 9.01 -5.53 -50.14
N THR A 501 8.80 -4.66 -49.16
CA THR A 501 7.53 -3.94 -48.96
C THR A 501 7.80 -2.60 -48.27
N ASP A 502 7.18 -1.56 -48.83
CA ASP A 502 7.36 -0.13 -48.58
C ASP A 502 6.60 0.38 -47.34
N ASP A 503 7.14 1.42 -46.68
CA ASP A 503 6.51 2.76 -46.45
C ASP A 503 7.44 3.57 -45.49
N VAL A 504 8.22 4.57 -45.94
CA VAL A 504 7.88 5.98 -46.28
C VAL A 504 7.73 6.92 -45.06
N THR A 505 8.85 7.59 -44.73
CA THR A 505 9.05 9.04 -44.37
C THR A 505 8.32 9.66 -43.15
N LEU A 506 8.77 10.69 -42.42
CA LEU A 506 9.69 11.86 -42.49
C LEU A 506 10.03 12.21 -41.00
N ALA A 507 11.01 13.02 -40.56
CA ALA A 507 11.71 14.15 -41.15
C ALA A 507 13.06 14.39 -40.44
N SER A 508 13.96 14.99 -41.19
CA SER A 508 15.22 15.63 -40.82
C SER A 508 15.09 16.75 -39.78
N GLY A 509 16.06 16.81 -38.85
CA GLY A 509 16.34 17.98 -38.00
C GLY A 509 17.81 17.98 -37.59
N GLN A 510 18.50 19.07 -37.93
CA GLN A 510 19.94 19.30 -37.73
C GLN A 510 20.35 19.18 -36.26
N MET A 511 21.43 18.45 -35.98
CA MET A 511 22.07 18.41 -34.67
C MET A 511 23.16 19.49 -34.58
N MET A 512 22.79 20.62 -34.01
CA MET A 512 23.70 21.53 -33.30
C MET A 512 22.98 21.95 -32.03
N ASP A 513 23.28 21.28 -30.93
CA ASP A 513 23.51 21.82 -29.57
C ASP A 513 23.47 20.65 -28.57
N GLY A 514 24.38 20.60 -27.60
CA GLY A 514 24.29 19.56 -26.57
C GLY A 514 25.48 19.26 -25.66
N ASP A 515 26.48 20.13 -25.53
CA ASP A 515 27.69 19.82 -24.75
C ASP A 515 27.60 20.09 -23.23
N MET A 516 26.41 20.33 -22.68
CA MET A 516 26.18 20.39 -21.23
C MET A 516 25.10 19.44 -20.68
N GLN A 517 24.44 18.65 -21.52
CA GLN A 517 23.39 17.70 -21.08
C GLN A 517 23.87 16.24 -20.96
N ALA A 518 25.02 15.88 -21.55
CA ALA A 518 25.58 14.54 -21.43
C ALA A 518 25.96 14.17 -19.98
N ASN A 519 26.27 15.19 -19.15
CA ASN A 519 26.59 14.95 -17.75
C ASN A 519 25.35 14.51 -16.96
N GLN A 520 24.15 15.05 -17.23
CA GLN A 520 22.90 14.64 -16.56
C GLN A 520 22.38 13.27 -17.02
N ALA A 521 22.61 12.87 -18.27
CA ALA A 521 22.18 11.56 -18.78
C ALA A 521 22.90 10.38 -18.10
N ALA A 522 24.16 10.56 -17.66
CA ALA A 522 24.90 9.59 -16.85
C ALA A 522 24.31 9.39 -15.44
N TYR A 523 23.52 10.36 -14.96
CA TYR A 523 22.84 10.35 -13.66
C TYR A 523 21.37 9.88 -13.74
N ASN A 524 20.94 9.30 -14.87
CA ASN A 524 19.62 8.70 -14.93
C ASN A 524 19.58 7.43 -14.06
N TYR A 525 19.23 7.59 -12.78
CA TYR A 525 19.06 6.50 -11.81
C TYR A 525 18.08 5.43 -12.33
N ASN A 526 17.15 5.78 -13.24
CA ASN A 526 16.22 4.83 -13.86
C ASN A 526 16.89 3.74 -14.71
N ALA A 527 18.05 4.01 -15.32
CA ALA A 527 18.77 3.00 -16.09
C ALA A 527 19.42 1.92 -15.21
N TRP A 528 19.76 2.27 -13.96
CA TRP A 528 20.37 1.35 -12.99
C TRP A 528 19.35 0.50 -12.22
N TYR A 529 18.09 0.95 -12.15
CA TYR A 529 17.00 0.19 -11.52
C TYR A 529 16.50 -1.01 -12.34
N GLN A 530 16.99 -1.20 -13.58
CA GLN A 530 16.63 -2.32 -14.46
C GLN A 530 17.71 -3.42 -14.56
N VAL A 531 18.87 -3.25 -13.90
CA VAL A 531 19.91 -4.28 -13.85
C VAL A 531 19.45 -5.37 -12.88
N GLY A 532 18.73 -6.36 -13.40
CA GLY A 532 18.14 -7.47 -12.64
C GLY A 532 16.84 -8.04 -13.22
N MET A 533 16.23 -7.40 -14.24
CA MET A 533 15.02 -7.90 -14.92
C MET A 533 15.30 -8.66 -16.22
N ARG A 534 16.39 -9.43 -16.30
CA ARG A 534 16.57 -10.44 -17.35
C ARG A 534 16.84 -11.80 -16.76
#